data_AF-A0A958M5R6-F1
#
_entry.id   AF-A0A958M5R6-F1
#
_cell.length_a   1.000
_cell.length_b   1.000
_cell.length_c   1.000
_cell.angle_alpha   90.00
_cell.angle_beta   90.00
_cell.angle_gamma   90.00
#
_symmetry.space_group_name_H-M   'P 1'
#
loop_
_entity.id
_entity.type
_entity.pdbx_description
1 polymer ?
#
loop_
_entity_poly.entity_id
_entity_poly.type
_entity_poly.pdbx_seq_one_letter_code
_entity_poly.pdbx_strand_id
1 'polypeptide(L)'
;MKTKFLPKWALGIICGLFLSSFATDLKAQDKFGGLALYTVRDNMGEDARGTLEKVAEAGYAYVEAAGYNEGKFYGMEPLEFKAYLESQGLKPVSTHMGMVTMENA
;
A
#
# COMPACT_ATOMS: atom_id res chain seq x y z
N MET A 1 46.12 -22.73 -34.85
CA MET A 1 45.02 -22.41 -33.92
C MET A 1 45.13 -20.94 -33.54
N LYS A 2 44.31 -20.04 -34.11
CA LYS A 2 44.36 -18.59 -33.84
C LYS A 2 43.40 -18.27 -32.70
N THR A 3 43.92 -17.91 -31.53
CA THR A 3 43.09 -17.46 -30.40
C THR A 3 42.53 -16.07 -30.72
N LYS A 4 41.20 -15.96 -30.83
CA LYS A 4 40.52 -14.68 -31.00
C LYS A 4 40.47 -13.99 -29.63
N PHE A 5 41.39 -13.07 -29.37
CA PHE A 5 41.35 -12.24 -28.16
C PHE A 5 40.21 -11.23 -28.28
N LEU A 6 39.32 -11.24 -27.29
CA LEU A 6 38.24 -10.25 -27.17
C LEU A 6 38.86 -8.90 -26.79
N PRO A 7 38.51 -7.81 -27.48
CA PRO A 7 39.19 -6.54 -27.24
C PRO A 7 38.75 -5.91 -25.92
N LYS A 8 39.68 -5.25 -25.22
CA LYS A 8 39.48 -4.71 -23.86
C LYS A 8 38.30 -3.74 -23.73
N TRP A 9 37.90 -3.08 -24.82
CA TRP A 9 36.73 -2.20 -24.86
C TRP A 9 35.40 -2.98 -24.79
N ALA A 10 35.34 -4.20 -25.33
CA ALA A 10 34.15 -5.04 -25.26
C ALA A 10 33.84 -5.49 -23.82
N LEU A 11 34.87 -5.69 -22.98
CA LEU A 11 34.71 -6.03 -21.57
C LEU A 11 34.17 -4.84 -20.74
N GLY A 12 34.57 -3.61 -21.09
CA GLY A 12 34.08 -2.39 -20.45
C GLY A 12 32.59 -2.12 -20.70
N ILE A 13 32.10 -2.39 -21.91
CA ILE A 13 30.68 -2.23 -22.27
C ILE A 13 29.80 -3.24 -21.53
N ILE A 14 30.27 -4.49 -21.39
CA ILE A 14 29.56 -5.54 -20.64
C ILE A 14 29.46 -5.16 -19.16
N CYS A 15 30.54 -4.62 -18.56
CA CYS A 15 30.53 -4.17 -17.17
C CYS A 15 29.60 -2.95 -16.95
N GLY A 16 29.58 -1.99 -17.88
CA GLY A 16 28.70 -0.82 -17.80
C GLY A 16 27.21 -1.16 -17.92
N LEU A 17 26.86 -2.11 -18.79
CA LEU A 17 25.49 -2.61 -18.93
C LEU A 17 25.06 -3.45 -17.71
N PHE A 18 25.98 -4.16 -17.07
CA PHE A 18 25.68 -4.92 -15.84
C PHE A 18 25.47 -4.01 -14.62
N LEU A 19 26.19 -2.90 -14.54
CA LEU A 19 26.06 -1.92 -13.46
C LEU A 19 24.75 -1.11 -13.56
N SER A 20 24.29 -0.83 -14.78
CA SER A 20 23.03 -0.10 -15.01
C SER A 20 21.79 -0.91 -14.63
N SER A 21 21.85 -2.25 -14.68
CA SER A 21 20.74 -3.14 -14.28
C SER A 21 20.62 -3.33 -12.77
N PHE A 22 21.59 -2.89 -11.96
CA PHE A 22 21.56 -3.03 -10.49
C PHE A 22 21.16 -1.74 -9.77
N ALA A 23 21.01 -0.63 -10.50
CA ALA A 23 20.69 0.68 -9.94
C ALA A 23 19.19 0.98 -9.85
N THR A 24 18.31 0.04 -10.23
CA THR A 24 16.86 0.22 -10.11
C THR A 24 16.36 -0.29 -8.76
N ASP A 25 15.77 0.64 -8.00
CA ASP A 25 14.91 0.45 -6.83
C ASP A 25 15.56 0.19 -5.46
N LEU A 26 16.38 1.14 -5.00
CA LEU A 26 16.52 1.43 -3.57
C LEU A 26 15.26 2.16 -3.07
N LYS A 27 14.17 1.42 -2.89
CA LYS A 27 12.93 1.94 -2.27
C LYS A 27 13.00 1.81 -0.76
N ALA A 28 13.84 2.64 -0.17
CA ALA A 28 14.01 2.73 1.27
C ALA A 28 12.72 3.32 1.89
N GLN A 29 11.85 2.42 2.37
CA GLN A 29 10.55 2.67 3.01
C GLN A 29 9.47 3.29 2.10
N ASP A 30 9.03 2.54 1.10
CA ASP A 30 7.94 2.95 0.18
C ASP A 30 6.55 3.14 0.83
N LYS A 31 6.38 2.77 2.10
CA LYS A 31 5.06 2.61 2.73
C LYS A 31 5.09 3.04 4.20
N PHE A 32 4.46 4.18 4.51
CA PHE A 32 4.39 4.84 5.82
C PHE A 32 3.42 4.11 6.76
N GLY A 33 3.79 2.91 7.21
CA GLY A 33 3.09 2.21 8.31
C GLY A 33 1.57 2.10 8.17
N GLY A 34 0.87 2.05 9.32
CA GLY A 34 -0.58 1.94 9.39
C GLY A 34 -1.24 3.15 10.06
N LEU A 35 -2.47 3.47 9.64
CA LEU A 35 -3.30 4.50 10.25
C LEU A 35 -4.55 3.89 10.88
N ALA A 36 -4.81 4.19 12.15
CA ALA A 36 -6.12 3.98 12.74
C ALA A 36 -7.07 5.08 12.26
N LEU A 37 -8.10 4.72 11.50
CA LEU A 37 -9.00 5.67 10.83
C LEU A 37 -9.79 6.55 11.81
N TYR A 38 -9.89 6.15 13.08
CA TYR A 38 -10.46 7.00 14.13
C TYR A 38 -9.72 8.34 14.34
N THR A 39 -8.44 8.39 13.93
CA THR A 39 -7.61 9.60 13.95
C THR A 39 -8.17 10.69 13.03
N VAL A 40 -8.80 10.29 11.93
CA VAL A 40 -9.41 11.16 10.90
C VAL A 40 -10.93 10.97 10.83
N ARG A 41 -11.55 10.58 11.96
CA ARG A 41 -12.96 10.17 12.04
C ARG A 41 -13.95 11.21 11.51
N ASP A 42 -13.66 12.49 11.70
CA ASP A 42 -14.56 13.58 11.29
C ASP A 42 -14.61 13.62 9.74
N ASN A 43 -13.44 13.58 9.08
CA ASN A 43 -13.36 13.49 7.61
C ASN A 43 -13.94 12.18 7.07
N MET A 44 -13.72 11.05 7.75
CA MET A 44 -14.34 9.77 7.38
C MET A 44 -15.86 9.81 7.48
N GLY A 45 -16.43 10.61 8.40
CA GLY A 45 -17.87 10.82 8.53
C GLY A 45 -18.46 11.71 7.44
N GLU A 46 -17.68 12.64 6.90
CA GLU A 46 -18.09 13.55 5.82
C GLU A 46 -17.94 12.93 4.44
N ASP A 47 -16.76 12.37 4.14
CA ASP A 47 -16.42 11.70 2.87
C ASP A 47 -15.39 10.61 3.10
N ALA A 48 -15.88 9.39 3.37
CA ALA A 48 -15.03 8.24 3.62
C ALA A 48 -14.13 7.89 2.43
N ARG A 49 -14.63 7.99 1.19
CA ARG A 49 -13.88 7.59 0.00
C ARG A 49 -12.76 8.59 -0.28
N GLY A 50 -13.09 9.88 -0.36
CA GLY A 50 -12.08 10.93 -0.56
C GLY A 50 -11.05 10.96 0.57
N THR A 51 -11.45 10.71 1.81
CA THR A 51 -10.51 10.64 2.94
C THR A 51 -9.51 9.49 2.78
N LEU A 52 -9.97 8.30 2.37
CA LEU A 52 -9.09 7.14 2.17
C LEU A 52 -8.12 7.34 0.99
N GLU A 53 -8.55 8.02 -0.07
CA GLU A 53 -7.65 8.45 -1.15
C GLU A 53 -6.54 9.36 -0.60
N LYS A 54 -6.88 10.36 0.24
CA LYS A 54 -5.87 11.21 0.90
C LYS A 54 -4.96 10.46 1.86
N VAL A 55 -5.47 9.45 2.56
CA VAL A 55 -4.65 8.56 3.40
C VAL A 55 -3.62 7.80 2.55
N ALA A 56 -4.03 7.31 1.38
CA ALA A 56 -3.12 6.65 0.44
C ALA A 56 -2.09 7.62 -0.15
N GLU A 57 -2.52 8.81 -0.60
CA GLU A 57 -1.64 9.87 -1.12
C GLU A 57 -0.60 10.32 -0.08
N ALA A 58 -0.97 10.33 1.21
CA ALA A 58 -0.05 10.62 2.32
C ALA A 58 1.00 9.53 2.56
N GLY A 59 0.90 8.39 1.87
CA GLY A 59 1.89 7.31 1.86
C GLY A 59 1.62 6.18 2.84
N TYR A 60 0.48 6.17 3.54
CA TYR A 60 0.12 5.06 4.43
C TYR A 60 -0.09 3.77 3.64
N ALA A 61 0.18 2.63 4.28
CA ALA A 61 0.08 1.32 3.66
C ALA A 61 -1.02 0.44 4.23
N TYR A 62 -1.28 0.62 5.53
CA TYR A 62 -2.22 -0.19 6.26
C TYR A 62 -3.27 0.70 6.91
N VAL A 63 -4.48 0.18 7.07
CA VAL A 63 -5.52 0.84 7.84
C VAL A 63 -6.06 -0.09 8.92
N GLU A 64 -6.28 0.47 10.10
CA GLU A 64 -7.19 -0.08 11.10
C GLU A 64 -8.51 0.65 10.96
N ALA A 65 -9.55 -0.09 10.55
CA ALA A 65 -10.89 0.47 10.41
C ALA A 65 -11.48 0.83 11.78
N ALA A 66 -12.51 1.67 11.77
CA ALA A 66 -13.37 1.91 12.92
C ALA A 66 -14.82 2.05 12.43
N GLY A 67 -15.77 2.16 13.36
CA GLY A 67 -17.14 2.52 13.01
C GLY A 67 -17.86 1.45 12.18
N TYR A 68 -17.60 0.17 12.46
CA TYR A 68 -18.44 -0.90 11.94
C TYR A 68 -19.84 -0.78 12.55
N ASN A 69 -20.84 -0.56 11.71
CA ASN A 69 -22.22 -0.39 12.11
C ASN A 69 -23.15 -0.99 11.04
N GLU A 70 -24.21 -1.68 11.49
CA GLU A 70 -25.20 -2.31 10.60
C GLU A 70 -24.57 -3.19 9.50
N GLY A 71 -23.51 -3.93 9.84
CA GLY A 71 -22.82 -4.81 8.90
C GLY A 71 -21.84 -4.11 7.94
N LYS A 72 -21.62 -2.80 8.11
CA LYS A 72 -20.89 -1.96 7.13
C LYS A 72 -19.76 -1.17 7.75
N PHE A 73 -18.73 -0.89 6.95
CA PHE A 73 -17.66 0.05 7.27
C PHE A 73 -17.90 1.36 6.52
N TYR A 74 -18.18 2.44 7.25
CA TYR A 74 -18.39 3.77 6.64
C TYR A 74 -19.42 3.74 5.49
N GLY A 75 -20.51 2.97 5.68
CA GLY A 75 -21.57 2.79 4.68
C GLY A 75 -21.29 1.78 3.56
N MET A 76 -20.07 1.22 3.49
CA MET A 76 -19.68 0.21 2.51
C MET A 76 -19.82 -1.21 3.07
N GLU A 77 -20.25 -2.15 2.23
CA GLU A 77 -20.21 -3.58 2.56
C GLU A 77 -18.76 -4.03 2.77
N PRO A 78 -18.47 -5.04 3.62
CA PRO A 78 -17.08 -5.43 3.93
C PRO A 78 -16.22 -5.76 2.69
N LEU A 79 -16.80 -6.43 1.70
CA LEU A 79 -16.12 -6.73 0.44
C LEU A 79 -15.86 -5.49 -0.41
N GLU A 80 -16.81 -4.55 -0.44
CA GLU A 80 -16.69 -3.28 -1.14
C GLU A 80 -15.60 -2.40 -0.49
N PHE A 81 -15.61 -2.31 0.84
CA PHE A 81 -14.62 -1.57 1.61
C PHE A 81 -13.21 -2.09 1.35
N LYS A 82 -13.02 -3.42 1.42
CA LYS A 82 -11.74 -4.06 1.12
C LYS A 82 -11.29 -3.77 -0.32
N ALA A 83 -12.16 -3.98 -1.30
CA ALA A 83 -11.84 -3.74 -2.70
C ALA A 83 -11.47 -2.28 -2.97
N TYR A 84 -12.16 -1.35 -2.30
CA TYR A 84 -11.86 0.07 -2.42
C TYR A 84 -10.48 0.41 -1.84
N LEU A 85 -10.16 -0.04 -0.63
CA LEU A 85 -8.82 0.15 -0.04
C LEU A 85 -7.72 -0.42 -0.93
N GLU A 86 -7.90 -1.64 -1.44
CA GLU A 86 -6.93 -2.28 -2.35
C GLU A 86 -6.74 -1.47 -3.64
N SER A 87 -7.81 -0.87 -4.18
CA SER A 87 -7.72 0.01 -5.35
C SER A 87 -6.88 1.26 -5.10
N GLN A 88 -6.81 1.73 -3.85
CA GLN A 88 -5.97 2.87 -3.42
C GLN A 88 -4.57 2.43 -2.97
N GLY A 89 -4.25 1.13 -3.01
CA GLY A 89 -2.97 0.60 -2.53
C GLY A 89 -2.85 0.46 -1.00
N LEU A 90 -3.98 0.63 -0.29
CA LEU A 90 -4.11 0.43 1.15
C LEU A 90 -4.51 -1.01 1.46
N LYS A 91 -4.06 -1.52 2.61
CA LYS A 91 -4.43 -2.85 3.10
C LYS A 91 -5.17 -2.75 4.44
N PRO A 92 -6.42 -3.23 4.54
CA PRO A 92 -7.07 -3.37 5.85
C PRO A 92 -6.40 -4.50 6.63
N VAL A 93 -5.93 -4.21 7.85
CA VAL A 93 -5.21 -5.19 8.69
C VAL A 93 -5.84 -5.42 10.06
N SER A 94 -6.70 -4.49 10.50
CA SER A 94 -7.34 -4.49 11.81
C SER A 94 -8.65 -3.71 11.75
N THR A 95 -9.49 -3.88 12.75
CA THR A 95 -10.67 -3.05 12.97
C THR A 95 -10.87 -2.82 14.47
N HIS A 96 -11.15 -1.57 14.83
CA HIS A 96 -11.54 -1.19 16.17
C HIS A 96 -13.06 -1.28 16.29
N MET A 97 -13.53 -2.24 17.07
CA MET A 97 -14.95 -2.42 17.38
C MET A 97 -15.17 -2.40 18.88
N GLY A 98 -16.36 -1.95 19.28
CA GLY A 98 -16.81 -2.01 20.67
C GLY A 98 -17.06 -3.45 21.12
N MET A 99 -18.10 -3.67 21.92
CA MET A 99 -18.44 -5.05 22.31
C MET A 99 -18.74 -5.91 21.08
N VAL A 100 -18.14 -7.10 21.07
CA VAL A 100 -18.44 -8.15 20.10
C VAL A 100 -19.81 -8.74 20.46
N THR A 101 -20.75 -8.64 19.55
CA THR A 101 -22.07 -9.29 19.59
C THR A 101 -22.15 -10.29 18.44
N MET A 102 -23.11 -11.21 18.46
CA MET A 102 -23.23 -12.24 17.40
C MET A 102 -23.56 -11.62 16.03
N GLU A 103 -24.11 -10.41 16.03
CA GLU A 103 -24.51 -9.67 14.84
C GLU A 103 -23.35 -8.88 14.22
N ASN A 104 -22.26 -8.62 14.97
CA ASN A 104 -21.12 -7.83 14.50
C ASN A 104 -19.77 -8.60 14.47
N ALA A 105 -19.79 -9.88 14.85
CA ALA A 105 -18.65 -10.79 14.82
C ALA A 105 -18.22 -11.21 13.41
#